data_AF-A0A9X0UIY5-F1
#
_entry.id   AF-A0A9X0UIY5-F1
#
_cell.length_a   1.000
_cell.length_b   1.000
_cell.length_c   1.000
_cell.angle_alpha   90.00
_cell.angle_beta   90.00
_cell.angle_gamma   90.00
#
_symmetry.space_group_name_H-M   'P 1'
#
loop_
_entity.id
_entity.type
_entity.pdbx_description
1 polymer ?
#
loop_
_entity_poly.entity_id
_entity_poly.type
_entity_poly.pdbx_seq_one_letter_code
_entity_poly.pdbx_strand_id
1 'polypeptide(L)'
;MKDEILKINALVTEGFLQINAIEQRCLAQCVTLSHILSSKGYTVELLPCEVVGKSKKLIDAERKGMPKSERKIQRLAQGGARKIRIRNEAIPGTAGIDRPLGGHVAMFASKDGQCYFIDPTSFQFQRTKKQNGWLFDCPDCIITKCDPHYLCNTAEFNERFTPSEKKLDGSTFIALNMECGGALYYIQSGVDILMEYRDNPNSSECNNSDLNLERHKSVIEHVNNSLK
;
A
#
# COMPACT_ATOMS: atom_id res chain seq x y z
N MET A 1 -11.92 -6.41 16.21
CA MET A 1 -11.16 -5.36 15.51
C MET A 1 -10.71 -5.79 14.12
N LYS A 2 -9.80 -6.78 13.97
CA LYS A 2 -9.41 -7.31 12.65
C LYS A 2 -10.60 -7.71 11.77
N ASP A 3 -11.54 -8.51 12.30
CA ASP A 3 -12.70 -8.98 11.52
C ASP A 3 -13.66 -7.86 11.15
N GLU A 4 -13.76 -6.82 11.99
CA GLU A 4 -14.54 -5.62 11.69
C GLU A 4 -13.90 -4.84 10.53
N ILE A 5 -12.58 -4.63 10.57
CA ILE A 5 -11.84 -3.97 9.48
C ILE A 5 -11.97 -4.78 8.18
N LEU A 6 -11.86 -6.11 8.24
CA LEU A 6 -12.06 -6.99 7.08
C LEU A 6 -13.47 -6.84 6.50
N LYS A 7 -14.50 -6.86 7.35
CA LYS A 7 -15.89 -6.71 6.94
C LYS A 7 -16.13 -5.35 6.27
N ILE A 8 -15.62 -4.26 6.86
CA ILE A 8 -15.75 -2.92 6.29
C ILE A 8 -14.99 -2.83 4.97
N ASN A 9 -13.76 -3.33 4.90
CA ASN A 9 -12.97 -3.30 3.66
C ASN A 9 -13.66 -4.06 2.53
N ALA A 10 -14.28 -5.21 2.82
CA ALA A 10 -15.05 -5.96 1.84
C ALA A 10 -16.23 -5.16 1.27
N LEU A 11 -16.96 -4.42 2.13
CA LEU A 11 -18.04 -3.53 1.68
C LEU A 11 -17.51 -2.34 0.87
N VAL A 12 -16.37 -1.77 1.25
CA VAL A 12 -15.73 -0.71 0.45
C VAL A 12 -15.36 -1.23 -0.93
N THR A 13 -14.75 -2.42 -1.00
CA THR A 13 -14.44 -3.09 -2.26
C THR A 13 -15.69 -3.36 -3.10
N GLU A 14 -16.77 -3.84 -2.48
CA GLU A 14 -18.06 -4.04 -3.14
C GLU A 14 -18.60 -2.72 -3.71
N GLY A 15 -18.62 -1.65 -2.91
CA GLY A 15 -19.09 -0.34 -3.35
C GLY A 15 -18.31 0.19 -4.56
N PHE A 16 -16.98 0.06 -4.58
CA PHE A 16 -16.16 0.44 -5.74
C PHE A 16 -16.48 -0.40 -6.99
N LEU A 17 -16.76 -1.71 -6.84
CA LEU A 17 -17.16 -2.58 -7.94
C LEU A 17 -18.55 -2.21 -8.50
N GLN A 18 -19.49 -1.83 -7.63
CA GLN A 18 -20.85 -1.47 -8.03
C GLN A 18 -20.91 -0.19 -8.87
N ILE A 19 -20.04 0.78 -8.61
CA ILE A 19 -20.04 2.08 -9.33
C ILE A 19 -19.20 2.06 -10.61
N ASN A 20 -18.76 0.88 -11.07
CA ASN A 20 -17.91 0.69 -12.25
C ASN A 20 -16.67 1.60 -12.26
N ALA A 21 -16.17 1.97 -11.07
CA ALA A 21 -14.95 2.75 -10.94
C ALA A 21 -13.78 1.85 -11.31
N ILE A 22 -13.17 2.15 -12.47
CA ILE A 22 -12.01 1.44 -12.98
C ILE A 22 -10.86 1.56 -11.99
N GLU A 23 -10.48 0.38 -11.48
CA GLU A 23 -9.30 0.07 -10.67
C GLU A 23 -9.34 0.56 -9.21
N GLN A 24 -9.40 -0.42 -8.30
CA GLN A 24 -9.17 -0.33 -6.86
C GLN A 24 -7.79 0.24 -6.56
N ARG A 25 -7.64 1.57 -6.70
CA ARG A 25 -6.39 2.29 -6.44
C ARG A 25 -6.15 2.34 -4.95
N CYS A 26 -4.91 2.08 -4.55
CA CYS A 26 -4.51 2.05 -3.14
C CYS A 26 -4.92 3.34 -2.40
N LEU A 27 -4.83 4.48 -3.09
CA LEU A 27 -5.23 5.78 -2.56
C LEU A 27 -6.74 5.89 -2.33
N ALA A 28 -7.58 5.59 -3.34
CA ALA A 28 -9.04 5.65 -3.22
C ALA A 28 -9.54 4.72 -2.10
N GLN A 29 -9.10 3.45 -2.13
CA GLN A 29 -9.49 2.46 -1.12
C GLN A 29 -9.05 2.90 0.28
N CYS A 30 -7.82 3.41 0.43
CA CYS A 30 -7.34 3.84 1.73
C CYS A 30 -8.06 5.07 2.26
N VAL A 31 -8.35 6.05 1.41
CA VAL A 31 -9.06 7.30 1.79
C VAL A 31 -10.51 6.99 2.19
N THR A 32 -11.21 6.15 1.43
CA THR A 32 -12.58 5.76 1.78
C THR A 32 -12.63 4.91 3.06
N LEU A 33 -11.74 3.92 3.19
CA LEU A 33 -11.69 3.07 4.37
C LEU A 33 -11.28 3.87 5.62
N SER A 34 -10.32 4.78 5.52
CA SER A 34 -9.91 5.62 6.64
C SER A 34 -11.06 6.48 7.15
N HIS A 35 -11.84 7.10 6.25
CA HIS A 35 -13.01 7.88 6.61
C HIS A 35 -14.06 7.05 7.39
N ILE A 36 -14.35 5.83 6.92
CA ILE A 36 -15.35 4.95 7.55
C ILE A 36 -14.84 4.42 8.90
N LEU A 37 -13.55 4.10 9.02
CA LEU A 37 -12.95 3.68 10.29
C LEU A 37 -12.95 4.84 11.30
N SER A 38 -12.60 6.05 10.88
CA SER A 38 -12.63 7.24 11.74
C SER A 38 -14.03 7.54 12.28
N SER A 39 -15.08 7.42 11.46
CA SER A 39 -16.47 7.59 11.93
C SER A 39 -16.91 6.53 12.95
N LYS A 40 -16.18 5.41 13.05
CA LYS A 40 -16.38 4.34 14.04
C LYS A 40 -15.45 4.46 15.26
N GLY A 41 -14.76 5.59 15.41
CA GLY A 41 -13.89 5.88 16.55
C GLY A 41 -12.50 5.26 16.47
N TYR A 42 -12.03 4.88 15.28
CA TYR A 42 -10.63 4.54 15.08
C TYR A 42 -9.79 5.80 14.88
N THR A 43 -8.57 5.82 15.40
CA THR A 43 -7.52 6.75 14.97
C THR A 43 -6.83 6.12 13.77
N VAL A 44 -6.80 6.80 12.62
CA VAL A 44 -6.25 6.27 11.36
C VAL A 44 -5.21 7.21 10.80
N GLU A 45 -4.06 6.66 10.42
CA GLU A 45 -2.98 7.38 9.74
C GLU A 45 -2.65 6.71 8.41
N LEU A 46 -2.64 7.49 7.33
CA LEU A 46 -2.23 6.99 6.02
C LEU A 46 -0.71 6.84 5.99
N LEU A 47 -0.25 5.71 5.45
CA LEU A 47 1.15 5.41 5.20
C LEU A 47 1.44 5.48 3.70
N PRO A 48 1.82 6.66 3.19
CA PRO A 48 2.49 6.73 1.89
C PRO A 48 3.84 6.00 1.95
N CYS A 49 4.04 5.08 1.01
CA CYS A 49 5.20 4.20 1.04
C CYS A 49 5.63 3.70 -0.34
N GLU A 50 6.91 3.33 -0.42
CA GLU A 50 7.38 2.40 -1.43
C GLU A 50 7.16 0.96 -0.95
N VAL A 51 6.69 0.10 -1.85
CA VAL A 51 6.56 -1.32 -1.53
C VAL A 51 7.48 -2.15 -2.41
N VAL A 52 8.29 -2.98 -1.74
CA VAL A 52 9.21 -3.91 -2.36
C VAL A 52 8.80 -5.34 -2.00
N GLY A 53 8.49 -6.17 -2.99
CA GLY A 53 8.35 -7.60 -2.83
C GLY A 53 9.66 -8.31 -3.14
N LYS A 54 10.11 -9.24 -2.29
CA LYS A 54 11.25 -10.13 -2.58
C LYS A 54 10.82 -11.59 -2.53
N SER A 55 11.29 -12.38 -3.48
CA SER A 55 11.09 -13.84 -3.44
C SER A 55 11.94 -14.49 -2.35
N LYS A 56 11.50 -15.65 -1.84
CA LYS A 56 12.26 -16.49 -0.90
C LYS A 56 13.70 -16.69 -1.34
N LYS A 57 13.90 -17.00 -2.63
CA LYS A 57 15.22 -17.26 -3.22
C LYS A 57 16.13 -16.04 -3.19
N LEU A 58 15.58 -14.84 -3.37
CA LEU A 58 16.35 -13.60 -3.25
C LEU A 58 16.72 -13.34 -1.77
N ILE A 59 15.78 -13.53 -0.84
CA ILE A 59 16.01 -13.37 0.60
C ILE A 59 17.10 -14.34 1.10
N ASP A 60 17.01 -15.61 0.70
CA ASP A 60 17.99 -16.64 1.07
C ASP A 60 19.38 -16.33 0.52
N ALA A 61 19.47 -15.76 -0.69
CA ALA A 61 20.74 -15.34 -1.28
C ALA A 61 21.33 -14.11 -0.57
N GLU A 62 20.50 -13.12 -0.23
CA GLU A 62 20.93 -11.94 0.54
C GLU A 62 21.49 -12.36 1.90
N ARG A 63 20.84 -13.30 2.60
CA ARG A 63 21.30 -13.83 3.90
C ARG A 63 22.63 -14.59 3.81
N LYS A 64 22.85 -15.33 2.73
CA LYS A 64 24.09 -16.10 2.50
C LYS A 64 25.23 -15.27 1.90
N GLY A 65 24.95 -14.02 1.53
CA GLY A 65 25.85 -13.17 0.76
C GLY A 65 25.58 -13.29 -0.75
N MET A 66 25.31 -12.15 -1.38
CA MET A 66 25.01 -12.09 -2.80
C MET A 66 26.22 -12.54 -3.64
N PRO A 67 26.00 -13.32 -4.71
CA PRO A 67 27.09 -13.72 -5.60
C PRO A 67 27.70 -12.51 -6.30
N LYS A 68 29.03 -12.46 -6.37
CA LYS A 68 29.77 -11.35 -7.01
C LYS A 68 29.93 -11.46 -8.52
N SER A 69 29.88 -12.67 -9.07
CA SER A 69 30.09 -12.89 -10.52
C SER A 69 28.78 -12.81 -11.29
N GLU A 70 28.79 -12.13 -12.44
CA GLU A 70 27.62 -11.96 -13.32
C GLU A 70 26.94 -13.28 -13.70
N ARG A 71 27.70 -14.31 -14.08
CA ARG A 71 27.16 -15.64 -14.39
C ARG A 71 26.35 -16.26 -13.24
N LYS A 72 26.78 -16.05 -11.98
CA LYS A 72 26.05 -16.54 -10.80
C LYS A 72 24.81 -15.69 -10.52
N ILE A 73 24.89 -14.38 -10.74
CA ILE A 73 23.74 -13.47 -10.63
C ILE A 73 22.66 -13.85 -11.67
N GLN A 74 23.06 -14.08 -12.93
CA GLN A 74 22.16 -14.53 -13.99
C GLN A 74 21.52 -15.88 -13.67
N ARG A 75 22.28 -16.85 -13.16
CA ARG A 75 21.73 -18.15 -12.69
C ARG A 75 20.75 -18.00 -11.53
N LEU A 76 21.06 -17.12 -10.58
CA LEU A 76 20.18 -16.82 -9.44
C LEU A 76 18.85 -16.21 -9.94
N ALA A 77 18.91 -15.28 -10.89
CA ALA A 77 17.75 -14.73 -11.56
C ALA A 77 16.99 -15.80 -12.38
N GLN A 78 17.64 -16.61 -13.20
CA GLN A 78 17.00 -17.73 -13.92
C GLN A 78 16.30 -18.70 -12.95
N GLY A 79 16.87 -18.88 -11.76
CA GLY A 79 16.30 -19.70 -10.70
C GLY A 79 15.09 -19.09 -9.96
N GLY A 80 14.65 -17.88 -10.28
CA GLY A 80 13.48 -17.24 -9.66
C GLY A 80 13.77 -16.28 -8.51
N ALA A 81 15.02 -15.83 -8.33
CA ALA A 81 15.29 -14.68 -7.46
C ALA A 81 14.73 -13.41 -8.10
N ARG A 82 13.73 -12.79 -7.47
CA ARG A 82 12.97 -11.68 -8.03
C ARG A 82 12.75 -10.62 -6.97
N LYS A 83 12.71 -9.37 -7.45
CA LYS A 83 12.31 -8.20 -6.70
C LYS A 83 11.22 -7.50 -7.51
N ILE A 84 10.03 -7.32 -6.92
CA ILE A 84 8.97 -6.49 -7.46
C ILE A 84 8.99 -5.17 -6.70
N ARG A 85 8.73 -4.07 -7.42
CA ARG A 85 8.44 -2.78 -6.81
C ARG A 85 7.15 -2.25 -7.41
N ILE A 86 6.30 -1.64 -6.59
CA ILE A 86 5.33 -0.65 -7.08
C ILE A 86 6.12 0.66 -7.20
N ARG A 87 6.33 1.16 -8.42
CA ARG A 87 7.19 2.33 -8.69
C ARG A 87 6.38 3.61 -8.87
N ASN A 88 7.04 4.71 -8.54
CA ASN A 88 6.61 6.10 -8.68
C ASN A 88 6.58 6.54 -10.18
N GLU A 89 7.46 5.98 -11.03
CA GLU A 89 7.53 6.25 -12.48
C GLU A 89 7.99 5.00 -13.26
N ALA A 90 7.25 4.61 -14.30
CA ALA A 90 7.68 3.55 -15.22
C ALA A 90 8.56 4.14 -16.34
N ILE A 91 9.70 3.49 -16.61
CA ILE A 91 10.54 3.80 -17.78
C ILE A 91 9.99 2.98 -18.95
N PRO A 92 9.72 3.59 -20.12
CA PRO A 92 9.26 2.87 -21.31
C PRO A 92 10.19 1.69 -21.64
N GLY A 93 9.62 0.50 -21.84
CA GLY A 93 10.38 -0.72 -22.20
C GLY A 93 10.81 -1.61 -21.04
N THR A 94 10.49 -1.26 -19.79
CA THR A 94 10.52 -2.20 -18.66
C THR A 94 9.12 -2.77 -18.43
N ALA A 95 9.00 -4.07 -18.13
CA ALA A 95 7.74 -4.63 -17.62
C ALA A 95 7.45 -3.98 -16.26
N GLY A 96 6.79 -2.82 -16.31
CA GLY A 96 6.54 -1.91 -15.21
C GLY A 96 5.04 -1.67 -15.11
N ILE A 97 4.54 -1.69 -13.90
CA ILE A 97 3.16 -1.32 -13.57
C ILE A 97 3.08 0.20 -13.73
N ASP A 98 2.22 0.65 -14.64
CA ASP A 98 1.83 2.07 -14.72
C ASP A 98 0.93 2.46 -13.53
N ARG A 99 1.13 3.72 -13.13
CA ARG A 99 0.74 4.50 -11.92
C ARG A 99 -0.63 4.25 -11.24
N PRO A 100 -0.72 4.62 -9.94
CA PRO A 100 -1.66 5.69 -9.60
C PRO A 100 -0.95 6.77 -8.75
N LEU A 101 -0.30 7.69 -9.46
CA LEU A 101 0.25 8.96 -8.96
C LEU A 101 1.22 8.82 -7.76
N GLY A 102 2.23 8.00 -7.97
CA GLY A 102 3.54 8.20 -7.37
C GLY A 102 3.90 7.41 -6.11
N GLY A 103 3.18 6.33 -5.81
CA GLY A 103 3.56 5.44 -4.72
C GLY A 103 2.47 4.44 -4.39
N HIS A 104 2.63 3.77 -3.25
CA HIS A 104 1.59 2.98 -2.61
C HIS A 104 1.08 3.73 -1.38
N VAL A 105 -0.18 3.50 -1.04
CA VAL A 105 -0.76 3.98 0.22
C VAL A 105 -1.30 2.77 0.97
N ALA A 106 -0.81 2.60 2.18
CA ALA A 106 -1.37 1.72 3.20
C ALA A 106 -1.86 2.58 4.37
N MET A 107 -2.23 1.99 5.50
CA MET A 107 -2.60 2.75 6.69
C MET A 107 -2.30 2.01 7.99
N PHE A 108 -2.27 2.77 9.07
CA PHE A 108 -2.38 2.28 10.44
C PHE A 108 -3.74 2.66 11.00
N ALA A 109 -4.36 1.76 11.75
CA ALA A 109 -5.57 2.06 12.50
C ALA A 109 -5.43 1.59 13.95
N SER A 110 -5.86 2.42 14.89
CA SER A 110 -5.86 2.14 16.32
C SER A 110 -7.23 2.36 16.94
N LYS A 111 -7.63 1.48 17.84
CA LYS A 111 -8.85 1.56 18.65
C LYS A 111 -8.70 0.67 19.89
N ASP A 112 -9.16 1.15 21.04
CA ASP A 112 -9.14 0.40 22.32
C ASP A 112 -7.74 -0.18 22.67
N GLY A 113 -6.69 0.59 22.40
CA GLY A 113 -5.29 0.20 22.68
C GLY A 113 -4.71 -0.87 21.74
N GLN A 114 -5.45 -1.31 20.73
CA GLN A 114 -4.96 -2.21 19.68
C GLN A 114 -4.60 -1.41 18.43
N CYS A 115 -3.48 -1.74 17.77
CA CYS A 115 -3.05 -1.09 16.54
C CYS A 115 -2.83 -2.15 15.44
N TYR A 116 -3.25 -1.82 14.23
CA TYR A 116 -3.06 -2.67 13.05
C TYR A 116 -2.49 -1.87 11.88
N PHE A 117 -1.57 -2.52 11.17
CA PHE A 117 -1.21 -2.16 9.81
C PHE A 117 -2.22 -2.78 8.86
N ILE A 118 -2.67 -2.00 7.88
CA ILE A 118 -3.70 -2.36 6.90
C ILE A 118 -3.20 -1.97 5.50
N ASP A 119 -3.07 -2.95 4.61
CA ASP A 119 -3.00 -2.73 3.16
C ASP A 119 -4.27 -3.31 2.53
N PRO A 120 -5.25 -2.46 2.19
CA PRO A 120 -6.54 -2.91 1.69
C PRO A 120 -6.51 -3.32 0.21
N THR A 121 -5.38 -3.15 -0.48
CA THR A 121 -5.23 -3.37 -1.92
C THR A 121 -4.03 -4.24 -2.29
N SER A 122 -3.60 -5.12 -1.38
CA SER A 122 -2.43 -5.95 -1.55
C SER A 122 -2.56 -7.00 -2.68
N PHE A 123 -3.76 -7.23 -3.22
CA PHE A 123 -3.93 -8.03 -4.45
C PHE A 123 -3.21 -7.40 -5.66
N GLN A 124 -2.92 -6.09 -5.67
CA GLN A 124 -2.22 -5.42 -6.77
C GLN A 124 -0.83 -6.05 -7.06
N PHE A 125 -0.23 -6.72 -6.08
CA PHE A 125 1.02 -7.47 -6.23
C PHE A 125 0.87 -8.83 -6.94
N GLN A 126 -0.36 -9.33 -7.15
CA GLN A 126 -0.62 -10.68 -7.69
C GLN A 126 -0.51 -10.79 -9.24
N ARG A 127 -0.37 -9.69 -9.99
CA ARG A 127 -0.59 -9.68 -11.46
C ARG A 127 0.45 -10.42 -12.34
N THR A 128 1.60 -10.90 -11.83
CA THR A 128 2.65 -11.54 -12.68
C THR A 128 2.77 -13.07 -12.60
N LYS A 129 1.73 -13.74 -12.10
CA LYS A 129 1.79 -15.08 -11.50
C LYS A 129 1.92 -16.34 -12.39
N LYS A 130 1.81 -16.32 -13.73
CA LYS A 130 1.88 -17.58 -14.52
C LYS A 130 2.92 -17.64 -15.64
N GLN A 131 3.09 -16.58 -16.43
CA GLN A 131 3.93 -16.66 -17.64
C GLN A 131 5.43 -16.71 -17.35
N ASN A 132 5.88 -16.27 -16.16
CA ASN A 132 7.30 -16.14 -15.80
C ASN A 132 7.78 -17.11 -14.70
N GLY A 133 6.98 -18.14 -14.36
CA GLY A 133 7.38 -19.23 -13.46
C GLY A 133 7.59 -18.84 -11.99
N TRP A 134 7.05 -17.70 -11.54
CA TRP A 134 7.15 -17.26 -10.15
C TRP A 134 5.82 -16.70 -9.63
N LEU A 135 5.48 -17.06 -8.39
CA LEU A 135 4.25 -16.67 -7.71
C LEU A 135 4.61 -15.86 -6.47
N PHE A 136 4.26 -14.57 -6.44
CA PHE A 136 4.21 -13.80 -5.20
C PHE A 136 2.79 -13.87 -4.66
N ASP A 137 2.51 -14.89 -3.85
CA ASP A 137 1.19 -15.07 -3.27
C ASP A 137 0.96 -14.07 -2.14
N CYS A 138 0.11 -13.10 -2.41
CA CYS A 138 -0.25 -12.05 -1.49
C CYS A 138 -1.77 -12.05 -1.34
N PRO A 139 -2.34 -12.01 -0.12
CA PRO A 139 -3.78 -11.91 0.05
C PRO A 139 -4.30 -10.59 -0.54
N ASP A 140 -5.61 -10.48 -0.70
CA ASP A 140 -6.21 -9.28 -1.29
C ASP A 140 -6.16 -8.07 -0.35
N CYS A 141 -6.24 -8.36 0.94
CA CYS A 141 -6.08 -7.41 2.03
C CYS A 141 -5.10 -8.00 3.05
N ILE A 142 -4.15 -7.20 3.49
CA ILE A 142 -3.26 -7.53 4.60
C ILE A 142 -3.71 -6.72 5.81
N ILE A 143 -4.01 -7.41 6.91
CA ILE A 143 -4.22 -6.80 8.22
C ILE A 143 -3.37 -7.54 9.24
N THR A 144 -2.39 -6.85 9.80
CA THR A 144 -1.52 -7.40 10.84
C THR A 144 -1.49 -6.50 12.05
N LYS A 145 -1.47 -7.10 13.24
CA LYS A 145 -1.28 -6.34 14.48
C LYS A 145 0.12 -5.72 14.45
N CYS A 146 0.23 -4.47 14.86
CA CYS A 146 1.50 -3.76 14.96
C CYS A 146 1.59 -2.99 16.27
N ASP A 147 2.78 -2.48 16.54
CA ASP A 147 3.01 -1.64 17.71
C ASP A 147 2.49 -0.20 17.44
N PRO A 148 1.83 0.45 18.42
CA PRO A 148 1.32 1.81 18.26
C PRO A 148 2.36 2.85 17.86
N HIS A 149 3.65 2.65 18.14
CA HIS A 149 4.69 3.62 17.73
C HIS A 149 4.74 3.82 16.21
N TYR A 150 4.36 2.81 15.40
CA TYR A 150 4.31 2.97 13.95
C TYR A 150 3.28 4.01 13.51
N LEU A 151 2.13 4.06 14.19
CA LEU A 151 1.10 5.08 13.94
C LEU A 151 1.63 6.46 14.32
N CYS A 152 2.25 6.59 15.50
CA CYS A 152 2.83 7.86 15.96
C CYS A 152 3.94 8.36 15.02
N ASN A 153 4.89 7.51 14.65
CA ASN A 153 5.96 7.87 13.71
C ASN A 153 5.40 8.29 12.34
N THR A 154 4.34 7.61 11.88
CA THR A 154 3.68 7.94 10.61
C THR A 154 2.99 9.30 10.67
N ALA A 155 2.27 9.59 11.76
CA ALA A 155 1.65 10.89 12.00
C ALA A 155 2.71 12.00 12.04
N GLU A 156 3.78 11.82 12.83
CA GLU A 156 4.87 12.79 12.94
C GLU A 156 5.55 13.06 11.59
N PHE A 157 5.77 12.03 10.78
CA PHE A 157 6.30 12.19 9.44
C PHE A 157 5.33 12.96 8.55
N ASN A 158 4.06 12.57 8.53
CA ASN A 158 3.02 13.21 7.72
C ASN A 158 2.84 14.69 8.10
N GLU A 159 2.99 15.07 9.36
CA GLU A 159 2.95 16.47 9.80
C GLU A 159 4.17 17.28 9.34
N ARG A 160 5.37 16.71 9.45
CA ARG A 160 6.64 17.41 9.19
C ARG A 160 7.05 17.43 7.73
N PHE A 161 6.52 16.53 6.90
CA PHE A 161 6.95 16.39 5.52
C PHE A 161 6.65 17.65 4.70
N THR A 162 7.66 18.12 3.98
CA THR A 162 7.54 19.18 2.98
C THR A 162 7.86 18.62 1.59
N PRO A 163 7.06 18.91 0.53
CA PRO A 163 7.29 18.38 -0.82
C PRO A 163 8.69 18.66 -1.40
N SER A 164 9.38 19.70 -0.92
CA SER A 164 10.77 20.01 -1.28
C SER A 164 11.79 19.00 -0.74
N GLU A 165 11.45 18.26 0.30
CA GLU A 165 12.28 17.21 0.89
C GLU A 165 11.85 15.85 0.32
N LYS A 166 12.24 15.56 -0.93
CA LYS A 166 12.06 14.25 -1.60
C LYS A 166 12.85 13.10 -0.93
N LYS A 167 12.81 13.00 0.39
CA LYS A 167 13.55 12.00 1.17
C LYS A 167 12.65 10.81 1.45
N LEU A 168 13.20 9.63 1.17
CA LEU A 168 12.79 8.39 1.85
C LEU A 168 13.14 8.58 3.33
N ASP A 169 12.14 8.88 4.15
CA ASP A 169 12.31 8.76 5.59
C ASP A 169 12.07 7.29 5.95
N GLY A 170 13.16 6.53 6.02
CA GLY A 170 13.11 5.12 6.44
C GLY A 170 12.73 4.92 7.91
N SER A 171 12.21 5.96 8.58
CA SER A 171 11.78 5.96 9.99
C SER A 171 10.67 4.95 10.26
N THR A 172 9.77 4.72 9.30
CA THR A 172 8.78 3.64 9.35
C THR A 172 9.07 2.59 8.29
N PHE A 173 9.39 1.38 8.76
CA PHE A 173 9.67 0.21 7.95
C PHE A 173 8.89 -0.99 8.46
N ILE A 174 8.09 -1.61 7.60
CA ILE A 174 7.35 -2.83 7.91
C ILE A 174 7.75 -3.93 6.94
N ALA A 175 8.23 -5.04 7.50
CA ALA A 175 8.52 -6.26 6.76
C ALA A 175 7.46 -7.32 7.09
N LEU A 176 6.76 -7.81 6.07
CA LEU A 176 5.74 -8.85 6.18
C LEU A 176 6.21 -10.10 5.46
N ASN A 177 6.36 -11.19 6.20
CA ASN A 177 6.70 -12.49 5.62
C ASN A 177 5.44 -13.12 5.01
N MET A 178 5.57 -13.65 3.80
CA MET A 178 4.50 -14.31 3.07
C MET A 178 4.60 -15.83 3.25
N GLU A 179 3.49 -16.54 3.10
CA GLU A 179 3.44 -18.01 3.20
C GLU A 179 4.35 -18.69 2.16
N CYS A 180 4.53 -18.07 0.99
CA CYS A 180 5.46 -18.54 -0.04
C CYS A 180 6.96 -18.40 0.34
N GLY A 181 7.25 -17.89 1.54
CA GLY A 181 8.59 -17.59 2.05
C GLY A 181 9.23 -16.33 1.47
N GLY A 182 8.49 -15.59 0.62
CA GLY A 182 8.86 -14.23 0.22
C GLY A 182 8.53 -13.21 1.32
N ALA A 183 8.80 -11.93 1.04
CA ALA A 183 8.43 -10.84 1.93
C ALA A 183 8.02 -9.58 1.18
N LEU A 184 7.07 -8.84 1.73
CA LEU A 184 6.77 -7.45 1.38
C LEU A 184 7.47 -6.51 2.36
N TYR A 185 8.06 -5.46 1.83
CA TYR A 185 8.70 -4.40 2.60
C TYR A 185 8.02 -3.08 2.26
N TYR A 186 7.36 -2.49 3.25
CA TYR A 186 6.75 -1.18 3.19
C TYR A 186 7.72 -0.19 3.81
N ILE A 187 8.19 0.74 3.00
CA ILE A 187 9.18 1.74 3.38
C ILE A 187 8.49 3.08 3.26
N GLN A 188 8.32 3.79 4.37
CA GLN A 188 7.70 5.11 4.35
C GLN A 188 8.46 6.02 3.39
N SER A 189 7.69 6.72 2.57
CA SER A 189 8.20 7.58 1.52
C SER A 189 7.25 8.75 1.33
N GLY A 190 7.80 9.93 1.04
CA GLY A 190 7.00 11.06 0.63
C GLY A 190 6.27 10.74 -0.68
N VAL A 191 4.93 10.69 -0.63
CA VAL A 191 4.10 10.65 -1.83
C VAL A 191 3.71 12.10 -2.13
N ASP A 192 4.40 12.70 -3.11
CA ASP A 192 4.29 14.13 -3.48
C ASP A 192 2.82 14.59 -3.57
N ILE A 193 1.95 13.76 -4.15
CA ILE A 193 0.54 14.10 -4.37
C ILE A 193 -0.29 14.23 -3.07
N LEU A 194 -0.03 13.42 -2.05
CA LEU A 194 -0.74 13.54 -0.77
C LEU A 194 -0.43 14.87 -0.09
N MET A 195 0.81 15.32 -0.23
CA MET A 195 1.34 16.48 0.48
C MET A 195 1.04 17.76 -0.31
N GLU A 196 1.18 17.72 -1.63
CA GLU A 196 0.80 18.81 -2.53
C GLU A 196 -0.69 19.17 -2.39
N TYR A 197 -1.56 18.18 -2.21
CA TYR A 197 -3.01 18.42 -2.08
C TYR A 197 -3.46 18.69 -0.64
N ARG A 198 -2.69 18.27 0.37
CA ARG A 198 -2.86 18.79 1.74
C ARG A 198 -2.71 20.30 1.78
N ASP A 199 -1.69 20.81 1.10
CA ASP A 199 -1.36 22.24 1.11
C ASP A 199 -2.28 23.05 0.16
N ASN A 200 -2.88 22.39 -0.83
CA ASN A 200 -3.81 23.01 -1.80
C ASN A 200 -5.11 22.20 -1.99
N PRO A 201 -5.97 22.09 -0.96
CA PRO A 201 -7.12 21.17 -0.98
C PRO A 201 -8.20 21.56 -2.00
N ASN A 202 -8.24 22.82 -2.42
CA ASN A 202 -9.24 23.34 -3.37
C ASN A 202 -8.73 23.36 -4.83
N SER A 203 -7.53 22.85 -5.11
CA SER A 203 -7.01 22.83 -6.48
C SER A 203 -7.87 21.94 -7.39
N SER A 204 -7.86 22.23 -8.69
CA SER A 204 -8.55 21.39 -9.68
C SER A 204 -8.01 19.97 -9.66
N GLU A 205 -6.69 19.83 -9.47
CA GLU A 205 -5.98 18.58 -9.38
C GLU A 205 -6.43 17.76 -8.15
N CYS A 206 -6.52 18.38 -6.96
CA CYS A 206 -7.04 17.73 -5.76
C CYS A 206 -8.50 17.28 -5.96
N ASN A 207 -9.35 18.19 -6.46
CA ASN A 207 -10.77 17.91 -6.70
C ASN A 207 -10.98 16.74 -7.67
N ASN A 208 -10.05 16.54 -8.61
CA ASN A 208 -10.05 15.46 -9.60
C ASN A 208 -9.17 14.25 -9.21
N SER A 209 -8.69 14.18 -7.98
CA SER A 209 -7.86 13.07 -7.46
C SER A 209 -8.65 12.11 -6.58
N ASP A 210 -8.06 10.95 -6.25
CA ASP A 210 -8.67 9.97 -5.36
C ASP A 210 -8.64 10.40 -3.87
N LEU A 211 -8.04 11.55 -3.55
CA LEU A 211 -8.08 12.15 -2.21
C LEU A 211 -9.40 12.85 -1.90
N ASN A 212 -10.10 13.34 -2.94
CA ASN A 212 -11.36 14.04 -2.75
C ASN A 212 -12.46 13.04 -2.37
N LEU A 213 -12.83 13.03 -1.08
CA LEU A 213 -13.87 12.14 -0.54
C LEU A 213 -15.24 12.29 -1.22
N GLU A 214 -15.57 13.47 -1.76
CA GLU A 214 -16.85 13.67 -2.46
C GLU A 214 -16.97 12.78 -3.70
N ARG A 215 -15.84 12.40 -4.32
CA ARG A 215 -15.82 11.45 -5.44
C ARG A 215 -16.19 10.03 -5.02
N HIS A 216 -16.01 9.71 -3.75
CA HIS A 216 -16.27 8.39 -3.17
C HIS A 216 -17.56 8.35 -2.33
N LYS A 217 -18.37 9.42 -2.37
CA LYS A 217 -19.61 9.54 -1.58
C LYS A 217 -20.56 8.36 -1.77
N SER A 218 -20.75 7.92 -3.02
CA SER A 218 -21.60 6.76 -3.33
C SER A 218 -21.10 5.46 -2.69
N VAL A 219 -19.78 5.25 -2.63
CA VAL A 219 -19.16 4.10 -1.93
C VAL A 219 -19.39 4.22 -0.42
N ILE A 220 -19.20 5.41 0.16
CA ILE A 220 -19.43 5.66 1.58
C ILE A 220 -20.89 5.40 1.97
N GLU A 221 -21.84 5.88 1.15
CA GLU A 221 -23.27 5.65 1.33
C GLU A 221 -23.63 4.16 1.25
N HIS A 222 -23.08 3.44 0.27
CA HIS A 222 -23.25 1.98 0.14
C HIS A 222 -22.78 1.25 1.41
N VAL A 223 -21.59 1.55 1.90
CA VAL A 223 -21.03 0.89 3.10
C VAL A 223 -21.87 1.21 4.34
N ASN A 224 -22.23 2.48 4.53
CA ASN A 224 -23.02 2.91 5.69
C ASN A 224 -24.42 2.27 5.71
N ASN A 225 -25.05 2.07 4.55
CA ASN A 225 -26.35 1.40 4.48
C ASN A 225 -26.22 -0.11 4.75
N SER A 226 -25.11 -0.73 4.36
CA SER A 226 -24.86 -2.16 4.58
C SER A 226 -24.40 -2.50 6.01
N LEU A 227 -24.03 -1.49 6.80
CA LEU A 227 -23.61 -1.62 8.20
C LEU A 227 -24.70 -1.29 9.22
N LYS A 228 -25.85 -0.77 8.77
CA LYS A 228 -27.06 -0.59 9.61
C LYS A 228 -27.72 -1.93 9.87
#